data_AF-A0A9D1M5N3-F1
#
_entry.id   AF-A0A9D1M5N3-F1
#
_cell.length_a   1.000
_cell.length_b   1.000
_cell.length_c   1.000
_cell.angle_alpha   90.00
_cell.angle_beta   90.00
_cell.angle_gamma   90.00
#
_symmetry.space_group_name_H-M   'P 1'
#
loop_
_entity.id
_entity.type
_entity.pdbx_description
1 polymer ?
#
loop_
_entity_poly.entity_id
_entity_poly.type
_entity_poly.pdbx_seq_one_letter_code
_entity_poly.pdbx_strand_id
1 'polypeptide(L)'
;MQKFIVKITSENISLIDDSRVECFLLDSAADTAFNRRFAEAARKAGKLLLSCGDKAPELCRELGLDGVVVDLSKNEKPKAEFQFLRNFLGKDAVIGAVTRNRRHEAMVISEFEPDFLVFQAWNDGIEQVRELVSWYNGLFLIQSAILCREENLDYAGFDCDIVILSDREYTIFVAKKQSLD
;
A
#
# COMPACT_ATOMS: atom_id res chain seq x y z
N MET A 1 -15.72 1.31 -5.43
CA MET A 1 -15.41 -0.09 -5.02
C MET A 1 -13.95 -0.08 -4.59
N GLN A 2 -13.65 -0.54 -3.38
CA GLN A 2 -12.27 -0.58 -2.86
C GLN A 2 -11.39 -1.46 -3.77
N LYS A 3 -10.22 -0.94 -4.15
CA LYS A 3 -9.15 -1.70 -4.81
C LYS A 3 -8.27 -2.36 -3.77
N PHE A 4 -7.65 -3.48 -4.12
CA PHE A 4 -6.77 -4.21 -3.21
C PHE A 4 -5.31 -4.13 -3.67
N ILE A 5 -4.44 -3.73 -2.76
CA ILE A 5 -3.00 -3.99 -2.85
C ILE A 5 -2.70 -5.12 -1.87
N VAL A 6 -2.08 -6.19 -2.35
CA VAL A 6 -1.75 -7.33 -1.49
C VAL A 6 -0.27 -7.33 -1.15
N LYS A 7 0.04 -7.13 0.12
CA LYS A 7 1.39 -7.26 0.67
C LYS A 7 1.77 -8.72 0.77
N ILE A 8 2.79 -9.11 0.02
CA ILE A 8 3.29 -10.48 0.02
C ILE A 8 4.21 -10.69 1.22
N THR A 9 3.86 -11.65 2.08
CA THR A 9 4.61 -11.96 3.30
C THR A 9 5.15 -13.40 3.30
N SER A 10 4.68 -14.22 2.37
CA SER A 10 5.07 -15.62 2.21
C SER A 10 5.24 -15.97 0.72
N GLU A 11 5.87 -17.11 0.42
CA GLU A 11 6.01 -17.60 -0.95
C GLU A 11 4.68 -18.13 -1.52
N ASN A 12 3.68 -17.25 -1.67
CA ASN A 12 2.37 -17.59 -2.19
C ASN A 12 2.14 -16.97 -3.58
N ILE A 13 2.49 -17.72 -4.63
CA ILE A 13 2.30 -17.28 -6.02
C ILE A 13 0.86 -17.47 -6.53
N SER A 14 0.00 -18.22 -5.83
CA SER A 14 -1.35 -18.53 -6.33
C SER A 14 -2.24 -17.29 -6.43
N LEU A 15 -1.91 -16.23 -5.69
CA LEU A 15 -2.64 -14.96 -5.73
C LEU A 15 -2.45 -14.20 -7.04
N ILE A 16 -1.38 -14.49 -7.79
CA ILE A 16 -1.07 -13.79 -9.05
C ILE A 16 -2.19 -13.99 -10.09
N ASP A 17 -2.84 -15.16 -10.08
CA ASP A 17 -3.92 -15.47 -11.01
C ASP A 17 -5.26 -14.87 -10.59
N ASP A 18 -5.36 -14.28 -9.39
CA ASP A 18 -6.60 -13.64 -8.92
C ASP A 18 -6.84 -12.33 -9.68
N SER A 19 -7.88 -12.31 -10.51
CA SER A 19 -8.23 -11.13 -11.31
C SER A 19 -8.68 -9.92 -10.47
N ARG A 20 -9.01 -10.11 -9.19
CA ARG A 20 -9.42 -9.04 -8.27
C ARG A 20 -8.24 -8.29 -7.65
N VAL A 21 -7.04 -8.86 -7.71
CA VAL A 21 -5.81 -8.21 -7.25
C VAL A 21 -5.11 -7.59 -8.44
N GLU A 22 -5.05 -6.27 -8.51
CA GLU A 22 -4.36 -5.56 -9.60
C GLU A 22 -2.91 -5.22 -9.23
N CYS A 23 -2.60 -5.17 -7.93
CA CYS A 23 -1.31 -4.71 -7.43
C CYS A 23 -0.80 -5.55 -6.25
N PHE A 24 0.49 -5.84 -6.26
CA PHE A 24 1.20 -6.48 -5.15
C PHE A 24 2.23 -5.55 -4.52
N LEU A 25 2.46 -5.72 -3.23
CA LEU A 25 3.45 -4.98 -2.46
C LEU A 25 4.51 -5.93 -1.92
N LEU A 26 5.75 -5.76 -2.39
CA LEU A 26 6.91 -6.58 -2.02
C LEU A 26 7.71 -5.91 -0.89
N ASP A 27 8.01 -6.65 0.17
CA ASP A 27 8.83 -6.13 1.25
C ASP A 27 10.32 -6.23 0.91
N SER A 28 11.04 -5.12 1.01
CA SER A 28 12.50 -5.05 0.83
C SER A 28 13.28 -5.83 1.89
N ALA A 29 12.65 -6.18 3.02
CA ALA A 29 13.22 -7.07 4.01
C ALA A 29 13.07 -8.56 3.66
N ALA A 30 12.25 -8.92 2.66
CA ALA A 30 12.08 -10.30 2.22
C ALA A 30 13.28 -10.77 1.38
N ASP A 31 13.37 -12.09 1.19
CA ASP A 31 14.42 -12.70 0.37
C ASP A 31 14.45 -12.13 -1.05
N THR A 32 15.64 -11.72 -1.51
CA THR A 32 15.80 -11.07 -2.82
C THR A 32 15.49 -12.03 -3.97
N ALA A 33 15.85 -13.30 -3.84
CA ALA A 33 15.59 -14.30 -4.89
C ALA A 33 14.09 -14.57 -4.99
N PHE A 34 13.38 -14.60 -3.85
CA PHE A 34 11.93 -14.66 -3.80
C PHE A 34 11.29 -13.44 -4.48
N ASN A 35 11.63 -12.21 -4.05
CA ASN A 35 11.08 -10.98 -4.63
C ASN A 35 11.26 -10.94 -6.16
N ARG A 36 12.42 -11.38 -6.66
CA ARG A 36 12.68 -11.46 -8.10
C ARG A 36 11.76 -12.47 -8.80
N ARG A 37 11.65 -13.70 -8.30
CA ARG A 37 10.77 -14.72 -8.87
C ARG A 37 9.31 -14.28 -8.88
N PHE A 38 8.85 -13.70 -7.78
CA PHE A 38 7.48 -13.20 -7.67
C PHE A 38 7.23 -12.05 -8.65
N ALA A 39 8.12 -11.07 -8.71
CA ALA A 39 8.00 -9.93 -9.62
C ALA A 39 7.96 -10.38 -11.09
N GLU A 40 8.79 -11.35 -11.49
CA GLU A 40 8.75 -11.91 -12.85
C GLU A 40 7.42 -12.59 -13.18
N ALA A 41 6.88 -13.38 -12.25
CA ALA A 41 5.60 -14.06 -12.44
C ALA A 41 4.43 -13.07 -12.49
N ALA A 42 4.36 -12.14 -11.54
CA ALA A 42 3.31 -11.13 -11.46
C ALA A 42 3.31 -10.19 -12.67
N ARG A 43 4.49 -9.77 -13.15
CA ARG A 43 4.60 -8.96 -14.37
C ARG A 43 4.09 -9.69 -15.61
N LYS A 44 4.39 -10.99 -15.76
CA LYS A 44 3.86 -11.81 -16.87
C LYS A 44 2.33 -11.90 -16.84
N ALA A 45 1.74 -11.85 -15.65
CA ALA A 45 0.29 -11.81 -15.46
C ALA A 45 -0.31 -10.38 -15.58
N GLY A 46 0.50 -9.37 -15.95
CA GLY A 46 0.04 -7.99 -16.14
C GLY A 46 -0.30 -7.26 -14.84
N LYS A 47 0.28 -7.67 -13.71
CA LYS A 47 0.04 -7.07 -12.39
C LYS A 47 1.01 -5.93 -12.12
N LEU A 48 0.54 -4.92 -11.39
CA LEU A 48 1.38 -3.87 -10.84
C LEU A 48 2.14 -4.37 -9.61
N LEU A 49 3.36 -3.88 -9.44
CA LEU A 49 4.26 -4.24 -8.36
C LEU A 49 4.82 -2.98 -7.74
N LEU A 50 4.63 -2.84 -6.43
CA LEU A 50 5.26 -1.81 -5.61
C LEU A 50 6.19 -2.47 -4.60
N SER A 51 7.17 -1.74 -4.07
CA SER A 51 7.98 -2.18 -2.92
C SER A 51 7.72 -1.35 -1.66
N CYS A 52 7.92 -1.94 -0.48
CA CYS A 52 7.90 -1.26 0.82
C CYS A 52 9.11 -1.63 1.70
N GLY A 53 9.23 -0.97 2.85
CA GLY A 53 10.31 -1.16 3.80
C GLY A 53 11.52 -0.26 3.53
N ASP A 54 12.56 -0.40 4.34
CA ASP A 54 13.67 0.56 4.40
C ASP A 54 14.46 0.70 3.09
N LYS A 55 14.52 -0.37 2.28
CA LYS A 55 15.20 -0.38 0.98
C LYS A 55 14.24 -0.49 -0.20
N ALA A 56 13.00 0.00 -0.03
CA ALA A 56 11.99 -0.04 -1.07
C ALA A 56 12.47 0.62 -2.38
N PRO A 57 13.09 1.82 -2.37
CA PRO A 57 13.49 2.48 -3.61
C PRO A 57 14.55 1.68 -4.38
N GLU A 58 15.52 1.10 -3.67
CA GLU A 58 16.57 0.27 -4.28
C GLU A 58 15.98 -1.02 -4.87
N LEU A 59 15.10 -1.71 -4.13
CA LEU A 59 14.40 -2.89 -4.63
C LEU A 59 13.57 -2.55 -5.88
N CYS A 60 12.88 -1.40 -5.87
CA CYS A 60 12.09 -0.92 -6.99
C CYS A 60 12.95 -0.77 -8.26
N ARG A 61 14.12 -0.16 -8.14
CA ARG A 61 15.04 0.02 -9.28
C ARG A 61 15.71 -1.28 -9.71
N GLU A 62 16.13 -2.11 -8.76
CA GLU A 62 16.81 -3.38 -9.07
C GLU A 62 15.91 -4.30 -9.87
N LEU A 63 14.63 -4.40 -9.48
CA LEU A 63 13.68 -5.32 -10.10
C LEU A 63 12.83 -4.67 -11.20
N GLY A 64 12.93 -3.36 -11.41
CA GLY A 64 12.09 -2.60 -12.34
C GLY A 64 10.61 -2.70 -11.97
N LEU A 65 10.29 -2.38 -10.72
CA LEU A 65 8.91 -2.33 -10.22
C LEU A 65 8.24 -1.00 -10.61
N ASP A 66 6.93 -0.92 -10.47
CA ASP A 66 6.12 0.23 -10.89
C ASP A 66 6.18 1.40 -9.89
N GLY A 67 6.67 1.16 -8.67
CA GLY A 67 6.74 2.19 -7.65
C GLY A 67 7.01 1.69 -6.23
N VAL A 68 6.72 2.56 -5.26
CA VAL A 68 7.00 2.32 -3.83
C VAL A 68 5.83 2.74 -2.93
N VAL A 69 5.74 2.10 -1.77
CA VAL A 69 5.00 2.60 -0.60
C VAL A 69 6.01 2.89 0.50
N VAL A 70 6.18 4.16 0.85
CA VAL A 70 7.20 4.64 1.79
C VAL A 70 6.56 5.13 3.08
N ASP A 71 7.21 4.85 4.21
CA ASP A 71 6.75 5.34 5.51
C ASP A 71 7.33 6.73 5.82
N LEU A 72 6.49 7.75 5.69
CA LEU A 72 6.83 9.14 6.02
C LEU A 72 6.33 9.56 7.40
N SER A 73 5.65 8.66 8.14
CA SER A 73 4.98 8.97 9.41
C SER A 73 5.93 9.43 10.53
N LYS A 74 7.21 9.09 10.42
CA LYS A 74 8.28 9.46 11.36
C LYS A 74 9.34 10.37 10.73
N ASN A 75 9.15 10.79 9.48
CA ASN A 75 10.15 11.58 8.77
C ASN A 75 10.07 13.05 9.21
N GLU A 76 11.19 13.62 9.65
CA GLU A 76 11.28 15.03 10.06
C GLU A 76 11.30 16.00 8.86
N LYS A 77 11.61 15.49 7.67
CA LYS A 77 11.75 16.26 6.41
C LYS A 77 11.04 15.55 5.25
N PRO A 78 9.73 15.27 5.35
CA PRO A 78 8.99 14.45 4.38
C PRO A 78 9.04 15.02 2.95
N LYS A 79 9.09 16.36 2.82
CA LYS A 79 9.25 17.03 1.52
C LYS A 79 10.55 16.65 0.80
N ALA A 80 11.66 16.68 1.54
CA ALA A 80 12.98 16.41 0.98
C ALA A 80 13.09 14.94 0.57
N GLU A 81 12.55 14.04 1.40
CA GLU A 81 12.46 12.61 1.10
C GLU A 81 11.63 12.36 -0.16
N PHE A 82 10.43 12.93 -0.25
CA PHE A 82 9.56 12.76 -1.41
C PHE A 82 10.21 13.27 -2.71
N GLN A 83 10.85 14.43 -2.67
CA GLN A 83 11.59 14.97 -3.81
C GLN A 83 12.76 14.07 -4.22
N PHE A 84 13.48 13.51 -3.24
CA PHE A 84 14.53 12.53 -3.51
C PHE A 84 13.96 11.30 -4.22
N LEU A 85 12.86 10.73 -3.72
CA LEU A 85 12.22 9.55 -4.30
C LEU A 85 11.77 9.79 -5.74
N ARG A 86 11.11 10.93 -6.02
CA ARG A 86 10.70 11.31 -7.39
C ARG A 86 11.89 11.44 -8.34
N ASN A 87 13.00 12.01 -7.88
CA ASN A 87 14.22 12.10 -8.70
C ASN A 87 14.91 10.74 -8.89
N PHE A 88 14.89 9.90 -7.87
CA PHE A 88 15.59 8.61 -7.87
C PHE A 88 14.86 7.54 -8.69
N LEU A 89 13.53 7.49 -8.60
CA LEU A 89 12.67 6.51 -9.28
C LEU A 89 12.19 7.00 -10.65
N GLY A 90 12.16 8.32 -10.85
CA GLY A 90 11.64 8.94 -12.06
C GLY A 90 10.18 9.39 -11.91
N LYS A 91 9.74 10.22 -12.87
CA LYS A 91 8.42 10.89 -12.84
C LYS A 91 7.22 9.93 -12.94
N ASP A 92 7.41 8.77 -13.55
CA ASP A 92 6.33 7.82 -13.87
C ASP A 92 6.15 6.75 -12.77
N ALA A 93 7.05 6.72 -11.77
CA ALA A 93 6.94 5.76 -10.67
C ALA A 93 5.79 6.10 -9.73
N VAL A 94 5.01 5.12 -9.31
CA VAL A 94 3.94 5.31 -8.31
C VAL A 94 4.56 5.49 -6.91
N ILE A 95 4.10 6.46 -6.13
CA ILE A 95 4.53 6.70 -4.75
C ILE A 95 3.31 6.78 -3.83
N GLY A 96 3.08 5.71 -3.08
CA GLY A 96 2.20 5.71 -1.92
C GLY A 96 2.95 6.19 -0.68
N ALA A 97 2.32 7.06 0.13
CA ALA A 97 2.95 7.62 1.32
C ALA A 97 2.19 7.25 2.59
N VAL A 98 2.82 6.49 3.49
CA VAL A 98 2.26 6.23 4.81
C VAL A 98 2.41 7.46 5.68
N THR A 99 1.29 7.91 6.22
CA THR A 99 1.22 9.04 7.14
C THR A 99 1.06 8.58 8.58
N ARG A 100 1.35 9.48 9.51
CA ARG A 100 0.88 9.35 10.88
C ARG A 100 -0.62 9.65 10.88
N ASN A 101 -1.41 8.91 11.65
CA ASN A 101 -2.87 9.08 11.73
C ASN A 101 -3.28 10.36 12.46
N ARG A 102 -3.03 11.50 11.83
CA ARG A 102 -3.32 12.84 12.32
C ARG A 102 -3.60 13.73 11.13
N ARG A 103 -4.56 14.64 11.31
CA ARG A 103 -4.99 15.58 10.26
C ARG A 103 -3.83 16.41 9.73
N HIS A 104 -3.00 16.96 10.64
CA HIS A 104 -1.87 17.81 10.26
C HIS A 104 -0.86 17.07 9.38
N GLU A 105 -0.40 15.90 9.81
CA GLU A 105 0.55 15.08 9.05
C GLU A 105 -0.03 14.62 7.70
N ALA A 106 -1.31 14.27 7.64
CA ALA A 106 -2.00 13.97 6.38
C ALA A 106 -2.02 15.18 5.42
N MET A 107 -2.29 16.40 5.92
CA MET A 107 -2.23 17.61 5.11
C MET A 107 -0.81 17.85 4.58
N VAL A 108 0.19 17.81 5.47
CA VAL A 108 1.59 18.08 5.09
C VAL A 108 2.08 17.13 4.02
N ILE A 109 1.84 15.82 4.15
CA ILE A 109 2.28 14.85 3.13
C ILE A 109 1.52 15.05 1.81
N SER A 110 0.24 15.42 1.88
CA SER A 110 -0.59 15.67 0.69
C SER A 110 -0.14 16.88 -0.12
N GLU A 111 0.53 17.87 0.48
CA GLU A 111 1.12 19.01 -0.24
C GLU A 111 2.19 18.60 -1.26
N PHE A 112 2.75 17.39 -1.14
CA PHE A 112 3.73 16.87 -2.08
C PHE A 112 3.13 15.98 -3.16
N GLU A 113 1.80 15.82 -3.17
CA GLU A 113 1.05 15.07 -4.19
C GLU A 113 1.56 13.62 -4.39
N PRO A 114 1.58 12.78 -3.33
CA PRO A 114 1.71 11.34 -3.52
C PRO A 114 0.56 10.81 -4.40
N ASP A 115 0.80 9.69 -5.09
CA ASP A 115 -0.24 9.06 -5.92
C ASP A 115 -1.42 8.57 -5.06
N PHE A 116 -1.13 8.18 -3.81
CA PHE A 116 -2.13 7.90 -2.79
C PHE A 116 -1.55 8.07 -1.38
N LEU A 117 -2.39 8.44 -0.43
CA LEU A 117 -2.02 8.59 0.98
C LEU A 117 -2.49 7.36 1.79
N VAL A 118 -1.60 6.78 2.59
CA VAL A 118 -1.86 5.55 3.35
C VAL A 118 -2.00 5.87 4.83
N PHE A 119 -3.19 5.62 5.38
CA PHE A 119 -3.46 5.59 6.82
C PHE A 119 -3.22 4.19 7.37
N GLN A 120 -2.82 4.08 8.64
CA GLN A 120 -2.58 2.78 9.28
C GLN A 120 -3.77 2.40 10.15
N ALA A 121 -4.28 1.19 10.05
CA ALA A 121 -5.45 0.76 10.80
C ALA A 121 -5.10 -0.39 11.76
N TRP A 122 -5.58 -0.28 12.99
CA TRP A 122 -5.56 -1.31 14.04
C TRP A 122 -6.99 -1.49 14.56
N ASN A 123 -7.28 -2.61 15.22
CA ASN A 123 -8.60 -2.80 15.85
C ASN A 123 -8.82 -1.78 16.97
N ASP A 124 -7.78 -1.51 17.75
CA ASP A 124 -7.80 -0.41 18.71
C ASP A 124 -7.74 0.93 17.96
N GLY A 125 -8.70 1.80 18.24
CA GLY A 125 -8.80 3.10 17.62
C GLY A 125 -9.38 3.10 16.18
N ILE A 126 -9.98 2.01 15.71
CA ILE A 126 -10.46 1.87 14.32
C ILE A 126 -11.42 2.99 13.91
N GLU A 127 -12.34 3.39 14.80
CA GLU A 127 -13.33 4.46 14.53
C GLU A 127 -12.66 5.81 14.34
N GLN A 128 -11.61 6.11 15.12
CA GLN A 128 -10.83 7.34 14.96
C GLN A 128 -10.10 7.36 13.61
N VAL A 129 -9.64 6.20 13.12
CA VAL A 129 -9.04 6.11 11.78
C VAL A 129 -10.13 6.28 10.71
N ARG A 130 -11.32 5.71 10.87
CA ARG A 130 -12.46 5.89 9.94
C ARG A 130 -12.85 7.36 9.83
N GLU A 131 -13.01 8.04 10.95
CA GLU A 131 -13.32 9.48 10.99
C GLU A 131 -12.23 10.31 10.31
N LEU A 132 -10.95 9.94 10.51
CA LEU A 132 -9.84 10.62 9.87
C LEU A 132 -9.83 10.43 8.35
N VAL A 133 -10.07 9.21 7.87
CA VAL A 133 -10.14 8.91 6.44
C VAL A 133 -11.32 9.62 5.79
N SER A 134 -12.50 9.59 6.42
CA SER A 134 -13.69 10.29 5.94
C SER A 134 -13.47 11.81 5.89
N TRP A 135 -12.85 12.38 6.92
CA TRP A 135 -12.45 13.80 6.91
C TRP A 135 -11.46 14.11 5.77
N TYR A 136 -10.50 13.22 5.52
CA TYR A 136 -9.50 13.41 4.48
C TYR A 136 -10.13 13.45 3.08
N ASN A 137 -11.00 12.48 2.77
CA ASN A 137 -11.71 12.42 1.50
C ASN A 137 -12.64 13.62 1.27
N GLY A 138 -13.14 14.24 2.34
CA GLY A 138 -13.94 15.47 2.26
C GLY A 138 -13.15 16.71 1.83
N LEU A 139 -11.82 16.65 1.86
CA LEU A 139 -10.94 17.80 1.61
C LEU A 139 -9.95 17.59 0.45
N PHE A 140 -9.48 16.36 0.23
CA PHE A 140 -8.43 16.04 -0.73
C PHE A 140 -8.95 15.18 -1.88
N LEU A 141 -8.42 15.41 -3.08
CA LEU A 141 -8.68 14.57 -4.26
C LEU A 141 -7.67 13.44 -4.44
N ILE A 142 -6.61 13.42 -3.62
CA ILE A 142 -5.62 12.34 -3.60
C ILE A 142 -6.29 11.10 -3.02
N GLN A 143 -6.10 9.96 -3.69
CA GLN A 143 -6.72 8.70 -3.27
C GLN A 143 -6.26 8.32 -1.86
N SER A 144 -7.19 7.84 -1.05
CA SER A 144 -6.89 7.36 0.29
C SER A 144 -6.76 5.83 0.30
N ALA A 145 -5.81 5.36 1.08
CA ALA A 145 -5.57 3.95 1.31
C ALA A 145 -5.54 3.66 2.81
N ILE A 146 -5.94 2.45 3.18
CA ILE A 146 -5.70 1.92 4.53
C ILE A 146 -4.74 0.75 4.49
N LEU A 147 -3.74 0.76 5.36
CA LEU A 147 -2.87 -0.37 5.63
C LEU A 147 -3.38 -1.08 6.88
N CYS A 148 -3.92 -2.27 6.70
CA CYS A 148 -4.35 -3.11 7.82
C CYS A 148 -3.11 -3.66 8.53
N ARG A 149 -2.98 -3.36 9.82
CA ARG A 149 -1.83 -3.77 10.64
C ARG A 149 -2.13 -5.02 11.48
N GLU A 150 -3.40 -5.43 11.53
CA GLU A 150 -3.90 -6.51 12.36
C GLU A 150 -4.96 -7.34 11.62
N GLU A 151 -4.98 -8.64 11.93
CA GLU A 151 -5.95 -9.57 11.37
C GLU A 151 -7.39 -9.25 11.81
N ASN A 152 -8.36 -9.60 10.96
CA ASN A 152 -9.80 -9.43 11.19
C ASN A 152 -10.27 -7.97 11.36
N LEU A 153 -9.49 -7.00 10.91
CA LEU A 153 -9.90 -5.61 10.88
C LEU A 153 -11.10 -5.43 9.93
N ASP A 154 -12.13 -4.71 10.37
CA ASP A 154 -13.30 -4.39 9.54
C ASP A 154 -12.97 -3.24 8.56
N TYR A 155 -12.21 -3.57 7.52
CA TYR A 155 -11.81 -2.60 6.50
C TYR A 155 -12.96 -2.20 5.56
N ALA A 156 -14.04 -2.98 5.51
CA ALA A 156 -15.21 -2.68 4.68
C ALA A 156 -15.95 -1.42 5.15
N GLY A 157 -15.83 -1.06 6.43
CA GLY A 157 -16.37 0.17 6.99
C GLY A 157 -15.57 1.44 6.67
N PHE A 158 -14.45 1.35 5.94
CA PHE A 158 -13.70 2.53 5.52
C PHE A 158 -14.18 3.05 4.17
N ASP A 159 -14.51 4.34 4.14
CA ASP A 159 -14.66 5.08 2.89
C ASP A 159 -13.26 5.38 2.34
N CYS A 160 -12.65 4.45 1.60
CA CYS A 160 -11.34 4.66 0.99
C CYS A 160 -11.28 4.02 -0.40
N ASP A 161 -10.32 4.47 -1.21
CA ASP A 161 -10.13 3.96 -2.56
C ASP A 161 -9.39 2.62 -2.56
N ILE A 162 -8.45 2.44 -1.62
CA ILE A 162 -7.50 1.33 -1.61
C ILE A 162 -7.44 0.67 -0.22
N VAL A 163 -7.43 -0.66 -0.19
CA VAL A 163 -7.15 -1.45 1.00
C VAL A 163 -5.87 -2.25 0.78
N ILE A 164 -4.91 -2.10 1.68
CA ILE A 164 -3.66 -2.86 1.70
C ILE A 164 -3.77 -3.95 2.77
N LEU A 165 -3.77 -5.20 2.33
CA LEU A 165 -3.87 -6.40 3.17
C LEU A 165 -2.62 -7.27 2.99
N SER A 166 -2.25 -8.05 4.00
CA SER A 166 -1.33 -9.17 3.76
C SER A 166 -1.96 -10.22 2.85
N ASP A 167 -1.13 -11.00 2.15
CA ASP A 167 -1.52 -12.21 1.41
C ASP A 167 -2.39 -13.17 2.23
N ARG A 168 -2.06 -13.35 3.51
CA ARG A 168 -2.85 -14.15 4.46
C ARG A 168 -4.25 -13.57 4.68
N GLU A 169 -4.36 -12.29 5.01
CA GLU A 169 -5.65 -11.63 5.28
C GLU A 169 -6.53 -11.57 4.03
N TYR A 170 -5.91 -11.29 2.88
CA TYR A 170 -6.61 -11.29 1.61
C TYR A 170 -7.22 -12.67 1.31
N THR A 171 -6.47 -13.74 1.56
CA THR A 171 -6.98 -15.12 1.38
C THR A 171 -8.17 -15.41 2.30
N ILE A 172 -8.11 -14.97 3.57
CA ILE A 172 -9.22 -15.10 4.53
C ILE A 172 -10.44 -14.33 4.05
N PHE A 173 -10.25 -13.09 3.56
CA PHE A 173 -11.33 -12.28 3.00
C PHE A 173 -12.05 -12.99 1.85
N VAL A 174 -11.28 -13.47 0.87
CA VAL A 174 -11.82 -14.17 -0.30
C VAL A 174 -12.65 -15.37 0.13
N ALA A 175 -12.14 -16.18 1.07
CA ALA A 175 -12.84 -17.36 1.57
C ALA A 175 -14.16 -16.99 2.29
N LYS A 176 -14.15 -15.94 3.12
CA LYS A 176 -15.37 -15.45 3.81
C LYS A 176 -16.40 -14.95 2.80
N LYS A 177 -15.99 -14.22 1.77
CA LYS A 177 -16.90 -13.73 0.73
C LYS A 177 -17.53 -14.88 -0.06
N GLN A 178 -16.74 -15.87 -0.47
CA GLN A 178 -17.24 -17.07 -1.15
C GLN A 178 -18.20 -17.90 -0.30
N SER A 179 -18.09 -17.86 1.03
CA SER A 179 -19.02 -18.57 1.91
C SER A 179 -20.38 -17.87 2.09
N LEU A 180 -20.48 -16.61 1.66
CA LEU A 180 -21.69 -15.79 1.76
C LEU A 180 -22.44 -15.66 0.43
N ASP A 181 -21.82 -16.07 -0.69
CA ASP A 181 -22.40 -16.18 -2.03
C ASP A 181 -22.88 -17.62 -2.31
#